data_AF-A0A445A2K5-F1
#
_entry.id   AF-A0A445A2K5-F1
#
_cell.length_a   1.000
_cell.length_b   1.000
_cell.length_c   1.000
_cell.angle_alpha   90.00
_cell.angle_beta   90.00
_cell.angle_gamma   90.00
#
_symmetry.space_group_name_H-M   'P 1'
#
loop_
_entity.id
_entity.type
_entity.pdbx_description
1 polymer ?
#
loop_
_entity_poly.entity_id
_entity_poly.type
_entity_poly.pdbx_seq_one_letter_code
_entity_poly.pdbx_strand_id
1 'polypeptide(L)'
;MDPRPITRCGCGAQIKVHVDQSTGRWFVDKFCDEHNHEMLTARFRGLLRSHRVIKEGDMHQINSMRKAGMRVPTIFRAFPTQCGGFETVGFEIKDIYNAIEKQRRVRARDAECALKYL
;
A
#
# COMPACT_ATOMS: atom_id res chain seq x y z
N MET A 1 18.24 20.47 -5.85
CA MET A 1 17.29 19.39 -6.15
C MET A 1 18.14 18.14 -6.33
N ASP A 2 18.11 17.21 -5.38
CA ASP A 2 18.88 15.98 -5.51
C ASP A 2 18.28 15.10 -6.62
N PRO A 3 19.12 14.42 -7.42
CA PRO A 3 18.63 13.52 -8.45
C PRO A 3 17.84 12.37 -7.82
N ARG A 4 16.71 12.01 -8.45
CA ARG A 4 15.92 10.86 -8.00
C ARG A 4 16.79 9.60 -8.06
N PRO A 5 16.83 8.79 -6.99
CA PRO A 5 17.62 7.57 -6.99
C PRO A 5 17.13 6.61 -8.08
N ILE A 6 18.08 5.98 -8.76
CA ILE A 6 17.80 4.94 -9.76
C ILE A 6 17.28 3.71 -9.02
N THR A 7 16.03 3.33 -9.30
CA THR A 7 15.36 2.18 -8.65
C THR A 7 15.26 0.95 -9.56
N ARG A 8 15.69 1.05 -10.82
CA ARG A 8 15.67 -0.05 -11.79
C ARG A 8 17.10 -0.57 -11.98
N CYS A 9 17.29 -1.88 -11.85
CA CYS A 9 18.55 -2.58 -12.06
C CYS A 9 18.68 -3.21 -13.47
N GLY A 10 17.76 -2.88 -14.39
CA GLY A 10 17.77 -3.47 -15.73
C GLY A 10 17.40 -4.97 -15.77
N CYS A 11 16.63 -5.46 -14.79
CA CYS A 11 16.16 -6.84 -14.77
C CYS A 11 15.33 -7.17 -16.03
N GLY A 12 15.64 -8.31 -16.67
CA GLY A 12 14.96 -8.80 -17.87
C GLY A 12 13.72 -9.66 -17.60
N ALA A 13 13.40 -9.93 -16.33
CA ALA A 13 12.21 -10.68 -15.96
C ALA A 13 10.94 -9.98 -16.44
N GLN A 14 10.06 -10.72 -17.10
CA GLN A 14 8.83 -10.18 -17.68
C GLN A 14 7.78 -11.26 -17.92
N ILE A 15 6.52 -10.82 -17.91
CA ILE A 15 5.39 -11.59 -18.42
C ILE A 15 4.66 -10.75 -19.47
N LYS A 16 4.41 -11.31 -20.65
CA LYS A 16 3.56 -10.73 -21.68
C LYS A 16 2.28 -11.55 -21.73
N VAL A 17 1.15 -10.89 -21.54
CA VAL A 17 -0.18 -11.51 -21.53
C VAL A 17 -1.06 -10.78 -22.55
N HIS A 18 -1.86 -11.53 -23.30
CA HIS A 18 -2.90 -10.97 -24.16
C HIS A 18 -4.24 -11.65 -23.90
N VAL A 19 -5.32 -11.01 -24.36
CA VAL A 19 -6.68 -11.56 -24.31
C VAL A 19 -7.11 -11.88 -25.73
N ASP A 20 -7.52 -13.11 -25.96
CA ASP A 20 -8.23 -13.47 -27.18
C ASP A 20 -9.63 -12.86 -27.13
N GLN A 21 -9.89 -11.90 -28.01
CA GLN A 21 -11.16 -11.18 -28.05
C GLN A 21 -12.35 -12.06 -28.45
N SER A 22 -12.10 -13.17 -29.17
CA SER A 22 -13.17 -14.05 -29.63
C SER A 22 -13.68 -14.97 -28.52
N THR A 23 -12.78 -15.47 -27.67
CA THR A 23 -13.12 -16.39 -26.58
C THR A 23 -13.13 -15.72 -25.20
N GLY A 24 -12.61 -14.50 -25.08
CA GLY A 24 -12.40 -13.80 -23.81
C GLY A 24 -11.30 -14.41 -22.92
N ARG A 25 -10.54 -15.38 -23.43
CA ARG A 25 -9.52 -16.10 -22.66
C ARG A 25 -8.20 -15.34 -22.62
N TRP A 26 -7.49 -15.47 -21.50
CA TRP A 26 -6.17 -14.87 -21.29
C TRP A 26 -5.06 -15.86 -21.64
N PHE A 27 -4.04 -15.40 -22.37
CA PHE A 27 -2.90 -16.21 -22.80
C PHE A 27 -1.58 -15.53 -22.44
N VAL A 28 -0.61 -16.34 -22.02
CA VAL A 28 0.76 -15.89 -21.75
C VAL A 28 1.61 -16.09 -23.01
N ASP A 29 2.00 -14.98 -23.65
CA ASP A 29 2.85 -14.99 -24.86
C ASP A 29 4.33 -15.23 -24.56
N LYS A 30 4.79 -14.65 -23.45
CA LYS A 30 6.19 -14.68 -23.05
C LYS A 30 6.27 -14.66 -21.54
N PHE A 31 7.11 -15.54 -21.00
CA PHE A 31 7.44 -15.57 -19.59
C PHE A 31 8.96 -15.70 -19.46
N CYS A 32 9.58 -14.77 -18.75
CA CYS A 32 10.99 -14.78 -18.40
C CYS A 32 11.07 -14.56 -16.89
N ASP A 33 11.52 -15.59 -16.16
CA ASP A 33 11.66 -15.57 -14.70
C ASP A 33 13.13 -15.46 -14.25
N GLU A 34 14.05 -15.21 -15.19
CA GLU A 34 15.44 -14.98 -14.85
C GLU A 34 15.61 -13.56 -14.29
N HIS A 35 15.94 -13.49 -13.00
CA HIS A 35 16.20 -12.23 -12.31
C HIS A 35 17.71 -12.01 -12.20
N ASN A 36 18.15 -10.77 -12.37
CA ASN A 36 19.55 -10.36 -12.15
C ASN A 36 19.78 -9.76 -10.75
N HIS A 37 18.82 -9.96 -9.85
CA HIS A 37 18.84 -9.45 -8.48
C HIS A 37 18.17 -10.47 -7.55
N GLU A 38 18.47 -10.38 -6.26
CA GLU A 38 17.80 -11.20 -5.27
C GLU A 38 16.32 -10.82 -5.15
N MET A 39 15.49 -11.82 -4.89
CA MET A 39 14.10 -11.59 -4.50
C MET A 39 14.02 -11.12 -3.06
N LEU A 40 13.04 -10.27 -2.77
CA LEU A 40 12.79 -9.80 -1.41
C LEU A 40 12.43 -10.99 -0.50
N THR A 41 13.08 -11.05 0.67
CA THR A 41 12.82 -12.12 1.64
C THR A 41 11.37 -12.11 2.13
N ALA A 42 10.87 -13.26 2.56
CA ALA A 42 9.50 -13.40 3.06
C ALA A 42 9.16 -12.40 4.18
N ARG A 43 10.15 -12.07 5.01
CA ARG A 43 10.05 -11.10 6.11
C ARG A 43 9.61 -9.70 5.66
N PHE A 44 10.01 -9.26 4.46
CA PHE A 44 9.72 -7.91 3.97
C PHE A 44 8.60 -7.88 2.94
N ARG A 45 7.96 -9.01 2.62
CA ARG A 45 6.86 -9.08 1.62
C ARG A 45 5.73 -8.11 1.91
N GLY A 46 5.42 -7.85 3.19
CA GLY A 46 4.38 -6.90 3.59
C GLY A 46 4.71 -5.43 3.28
N LEU A 47 5.98 -5.10 3.04
CA LEU A 47 6.42 -3.74 2.71
C LEU A 47 6.41 -3.47 1.19
N LEU A 48 6.20 -4.49 0.36
CA LEU A 48 6.00 -4.32 -1.08
C LEU A 48 4.79 -3.41 -1.31
N ARG A 49 4.94 -2.41 -2.19
CA ARG A 49 3.90 -1.41 -2.46
C ARG A 49 2.54 -2.04 -2.82
N SER A 50 2.53 -3.16 -3.55
CA SER A 50 1.30 -3.89 -3.91
C SER A 50 0.66 -4.63 -2.73
N HIS A 51 1.42 -4.93 -1.69
CA HIS A 51 0.95 -5.64 -0.49
C HIS A 51 0.67 -4.70 0.68
N ARG A 52 1.14 -3.45 0.62
CA ARG A 52 0.90 -2.47 1.66
C ARG A 52 -0.56 -2.06 1.72
N VAL A 53 -1.23 -2.46 2.80
CA VAL A 53 -2.64 -2.18 3.04
C VAL A 53 -2.82 -1.86 4.52
N ILE A 54 -3.45 -0.72 4.82
CA ILE A 54 -3.96 -0.44 6.16
C ILE A 54 -5.30 -1.13 6.29
N LYS A 55 -5.36 -2.19 7.11
CA LYS A 55 -6.60 -2.91 7.37
C LYS A 55 -7.56 -2.02 8.15
N GLU A 56 -8.84 -2.36 8.12
CA GLU A 56 -9.86 -1.56 8.80
C GLU A 56 -9.61 -1.46 10.31
N GLY A 57 -9.24 -2.57 10.95
CA GLY A 57 -8.86 -2.60 12.37
C GLY A 57 -7.69 -1.67 12.68
N ASP A 58 -6.62 -1.71 11.87
CA ASP A 58 -5.47 -0.82 12.02
C ASP A 58 -5.89 0.65 11.84
N MET A 59 -6.79 0.93 10.90
CA MET A 59 -7.32 2.28 10.67
C MET A 59 -8.15 2.79 11.86
N HIS A 60 -8.97 1.94 12.47
CA HIS A 60 -9.70 2.27 13.70
C HIS A 60 -8.73 2.62 14.82
N GLN A 61 -7.68 1.82 14.99
CA GLN A 61 -6.66 2.05 16.00
C GLN A 61 -5.86 3.36 15.76
N ILE A 62 -5.46 3.61 14.50
CA ILE A 62 -4.83 4.88 14.08
C ILE A 62 -5.73 6.07 14.43
N ASN A 63 -7.03 5.98 14.15
CA ASN A 63 -7.98 7.04 14.45
C ASN A 63 -8.13 7.27 15.96
N SER A 64 -8.17 6.21 16.76
CA SER A 64 -8.22 6.29 18.22
C SER A 64 -6.98 6.96 18.79
N MET A 65 -5.77 6.55 18.37
CA MET A 65 -4.53 7.19 18.80
C MET A 65 -4.45 8.67 18.37
N ARG A 66 -4.95 8.99 17.17
CA ARG A 66 -5.01 10.39 16.70
C ARG A 66 -5.98 11.23 17.55
N LYS A 67 -7.14 10.68 17.94
CA LYS A 67 -8.08 11.35 18.86
C LYS A 67 -7.46 11.59 20.24
N ALA A 68 -6.57 10.71 20.69
CA ALA A 68 -5.77 10.89 21.90
C ALA A 68 -4.61 11.90 21.73
N GLY A 69 -4.52 12.60 20.61
CA GLY A 69 -3.51 13.65 20.37
C GLY A 69 -2.16 13.14 19.87
N MET A 70 -2.02 11.85 19.57
CA MET A 70 -0.75 11.31 19.08
C MET A 70 -0.47 11.75 17.64
N ARG A 71 0.77 12.18 17.38
CA ARG A 71 1.25 12.50 16.04
C ARG A 71 1.47 11.22 15.24
N VAL A 72 1.24 11.27 13.92
CA VAL A 72 1.39 10.12 13.00
C VAL A 72 2.75 9.40 13.13
N PRO A 73 3.91 10.08 13.27
CA PRO A 73 5.18 9.37 13.50
C PRO A 73 5.21 8.57 14.80
N THR A 74 4.56 9.08 15.85
CA THR A 74 4.44 8.37 17.13
C THR A 74 3.49 7.18 17.01
N ILE A 75 2.38 7.35 16.29
CA ILE A 75 1.43 6.26 15.99
C ILE A 75 2.15 5.14 15.25
N PHE A 76 2.89 5.45 14.18
CA PHE A 76 3.63 4.46 13.41
C PHE A 76 4.63 3.67 14.26
N ARG A 77 5.36 4.34 15.18
CA ARG A 77 6.29 3.68 16.09
C ARG A 77 5.62 2.79 17.14
N ALA A 78 4.33 2.99 17.45
CA ALA A 78 3.61 2.17 18.42
C ALA A 78 3.18 0.80 17.86
N PHE A 79 2.94 0.71 16.55
CA PHE A 79 2.48 -0.51 15.90
C PHE A 79 3.45 -1.70 16.04
N PRO A 80 4.76 -1.56 15.77
CA PRO A 80 5.71 -2.66 15.93
C PRO A 80 5.70 -3.24 17.34
N THR A 81 5.63 -2.38 18.36
CA THR A 81 5.58 -2.79 19.78
C THR A 81 4.34 -3.62 20.09
N GLN A 82 3.22 -3.32 19.42
CA GLN A 82 1.94 -4.02 19.63
C GLN A 82 1.81 -5.28 18.77
N CYS A 83 2.43 -5.30 17.59
CA CYS A 83 2.27 -6.36 16.60
C CYS A 83 3.42 -7.38 16.60
N GLY A 84 4.44 -7.19 17.44
CA GLY A 84 5.55 -8.13 17.59
C GLY A 84 6.73 -7.89 16.64
N GLY A 85 6.89 -6.67 16.14
CA GLY A 85 8.03 -6.27 15.31
C GLY A 85 7.65 -5.39 14.12
N PHE A 86 8.64 -4.88 13.40
CA PHE A 86 8.37 -4.09 12.19
C PHE A 86 7.95 -4.99 11.02
N GLU A 87 8.42 -6.24 10.98
CA GLU A 87 8.04 -7.22 9.98
C GLU A 87 6.55 -7.55 9.96
N THR A 88 5.84 -7.33 11.06
CA THR A 88 4.40 -7.57 11.16
C THR A 88 3.56 -6.35 10.73
N VAL A 89 4.19 -5.18 10.56
CA VAL A 89 3.52 -3.95 10.15
C VAL A 89 3.55 -3.86 8.62
N GLY A 90 2.40 -4.16 8.00
CA GLY A 90 2.24 -4.18 6.54
C GLY A 90 2.03 -2.82 5.88
N PHE A 91 2.51 -1.72 6.48
CA PHE A 91 2.34 -0.37 5.92
C PHE A 91 3.48 0.56 6.39
N GLU A 92 3.72 1.62 5.63
CA GLU A 92 4.66 2.68 6.00
C GLU A 92 3.93 3.89 6.60
N ILE A 93 4.68 4.79 7.25
CA ILE A 93 4.14 6.06 7.74
C ILE A 93 3.40 6.86 6.65
N LYS A 94 3.88 6.80 5.40
CA LYS A 94 3.26 7.47 4.26
C LYS A 94 1.87 6.92 3.96
N ASP A 95 1.65 5.63 4.15
CA ASP A 95 0.36 5.00 3.94
C ASP A 95 -0.67 5.49 4.96
N ILE A 96 -0.24 5.76 6.20
CA ILE A 96 -1.11 6.36 7.23
C ILE A 96 -1.59 7.74 6.78
N TYR A 97 -0.69 8.60 6.29
CA TYR A 97 -1.08 9.91 5.76
C TYR A 97 -2.04 9.79 4.58
N ASN A 98 -1.77 8.88 3.64
CA ASN A 98 -2.63 8.64 2.49
C ASN A 98 -4.03 8.13 2.92
N ALA A 99 -4.10 7.24 3.89
CA ALA A 99 -5.37 6.70 4.40
C ALA A 99 -6.19 7.75 5.14
N ILE A 100 -5.55 8.61 5.93
CA ILE A 100 -6.21 9.74 6.60
C ILE A 100 -6.80 10.70 5.56
N GLU A 101 -6.03 11.05 4.53
CA GLU A 101 -6.49 11.92 3.46
C GLU A 101 -7.65 11.29 2.67
N LYS A 102 -7.55 9.99 2.36
CA LYS A 102 -8.64 9.24 1.72
C LYS A 102 -9.91 9.27 2.58
N GLN A 103 -9.80 9.03 3.88
CA GLN A 103 -10.94 9.07 4.81
C GLN A 103 -11.57 10.47 4.86
N ARG A 104 -10.75 11.54 4.84
CA ARG A 104 -11.23 12.93 4.80
C ARG A 104 -12.03 13.23 3.53
N ARG A 105 -11.53 12.79 2.37
CA ARG A 105 -12.21 12.97 1.08
C ARG A 105 -13.53 12.22 1.00
N VAL A 106 -13.60 11.00 1.52
CA VAL A 106 -14.85 10.22 1.56
C VAL A 106 -15.89 10.95 2.40
N ARG A 107 -15.53 11.37 3.62
CA ARG A 107 -16.45 12.13 4.50
C ARG A 107 -16.94 13.44 3.90
N ALA A 108 -16.07 14.17 3.20
CA ALA A 108 -16.47 15.41 2.52
C ALA A 108 -17.53 15.15 1.44
N ARG A 109 -17.36 14.08 0.64
CA ARG A 109 -18.34 13.67 -0.36
C ARG A 109 -19.66 13.23 0.27
N ASP A 110 -19.60 12.49 1.38
CA ASP A 110 -20.81 12.06 2.10
C ASP A 110 -21.60 13.27 2.62
N ALA A 111 -20.91 14.28 3.17
CA ALA A 111 -21.53 15.53 3.60
C ALA A 111 -22.14 16.33 2.44
N GLU A 112 -21.44 16.45 1.31
CA GLU A 112 -21.95 17.07 0.08
C GLU A 112 -23.20 16.35 -0.45
N CYS A 113 -23.23 15.01 -0.39
CA CYS A 113 -24.39 14.23 -0.76
C CYS A 113 -25.56 14.44 0.20
N ALA A 114 -25.31 14.51 1.52
CA ALA A 114 -26.34 14.76 2.52
C ALA A 114 -27.00 16.14 2.37
N LEU A 115 -26.22 17.18 2.01
CA LEU A 115 -26.74 18.53 1.75
C LEU A 115 -27.72 18.60 0.58
N LYS A 116 -27.71 17.64 -0.36
CA LYS A 116 -28.69 17.60 -1.48
C LYS A 116 -30.10 17.18 -1.07
N TYR A 117 -30.25 16.68 0.15
CA TYR A 117 -31.53 16.25 0.72
C TYR A 117 -32.13 17.27 1.70
N LEU A 118 -31.49 18.45 1.84
CA LEU A 118 -31.97 19.61 2.58
C LEU A 118 -32.44 20.70 1.62
#